data_AF-A0A847BYK0-F1
#
_entry.id   AF-A0A847BYK0-F1
#
_cell.length_a   1.000
_cell.length_b   1.000
_cell.length_c   1.000
_cell.angle_alpha   90.00
_cell.angle_beta   90.00
_cell.angle_gamma   90.00
#
_symmetry.space_group_name_H-M   'P 1'
#
loop_
_entity.id
_entity.type
_entity.pdbx_description
1 polymer ?
#
loop_
_entity_poly.entity_id
_entity_poly.type
_entity_poly.pdbx_seq_one_letter_code
_entity_poly.pdbx_strand_id
1 'polypeptide(L)'
;MSNDIPTQFRTALNHLLQQEGRGAQVRLARTENIDRGYLNAIIKGRKPGAEVIRSRIAAHFGMTYEEMLLLGRRLLAGGTEAAPESGGTVSRRTELEGKGTGEGRGRQEDAGVHLADSLRKALDILESKTKLSESLVEVITVYHEALTAGRDQQLDTRLRALEERVRQMAERLAAGTKGRKKS
;
A
#
# COMPACT_ATOMS: atom_id res chain seq x y z
N MET A 1 -17.28 8.44 9.86
CA MET A 1 -15.87 8.06 9.59
C MET A 1 -15.75 7.74 8.11
N SER A 2 -14.85 8.40 7.37
CA SER A 2 -14.78 8.26 5.92
C SER A 2 -14.11 6.95 5.51
N ASN A 3 -14.91 5.90 5.28
CA ASN A 3 -14.49 4.62 4.68
C ASN A 3 -14.17 4.74 3.17
N ASP A 4 -13.79 5.93 2.73
CA ASP A 4 -13.59 6.26 1.32
C ASP A 4 -12.15 5.92 0.91
N ILE A 5 -12.02 5.01 -0.06
CA ILE A 5 -10.75 4.51 -0.61
C ILE A 5 -9.84 5.67 -1.07
N PRO A 6 -10.32 6.64 -1.88
CA PRO A 6 -9.57 7.85 -2.23
C PRO A 6 -9.03 8.60 -1.02
N THR A 7 -9.84 8.75 0.03
CA THR A 7 -9.44 9.44 1.26
C THR A 7 -8.32 8.69 1.99
N GLN A 8 -8.45 7.38 2.16
CA GLN A 8 -7.42 6.53 2.79
C GLN A 8 -6.10 6.61 2.02
N PHE A 9 -6.15 6.40 0.70
CA PHE A 9 -4.98 6.49 -0.17
C PHE A 9 -4.29 7.85 -0.09
N ARG A 10 -5.07 8.94 -0.18
CA ARG A 10 -4.55 10.30 -0.11
C ARG A 10 -3.87 10.58 1.23
N THR A 11 -4.45 10.12 2.34
CA THR A 11 -3.87 10.30 3.67
C THR A 11 -2.51 9.60 3.76
N ALA A 12 -2.42 8.34 3.32
CA ALA A 12 -1.17 7.59 3.28
C ALA A 12 -0.12 8.27 2.38
N LEU A 13 -0.53 8.69 1.17
CA LEU A 13 0.36 9.36 0.22
C LEU A 13 0.95 10.66 0.80
N ASN A 14 0.13 11.49 1.44
CA ASN A 14 0.61 12.73 2.05
C ASN A 14 1.61 12.46 3.17
N HIS A 15 1.35 11.46 4.01
CA HIS A 15 2.24 11.06 5.08
C HIS A 15 3.61 10.62 4.55
N LEU A 16 3.65 9.77 3.53
CA LEU A 16 4.90 9.28 2.93
C LEU A 16 5.69 10.39 2.23
N LEU A 17 4.99 11.27 1.50
CA LEU A 17 5.62 12.44 0.88
C LEU A 17 6.21 13.41 1.91
N GLN A 18 5.58 13.54 3.08
CA GLN A 18 6.09 14.35 4.18
C GLN A 18 7.34 13.72 4.80
N GLN A 19 7.37 12.39 4.99
CA GLN A 19 8.54 11.65 5.48
C GLN A 19 9.76 11.79 4.56
N GLU A 20 9.57 11.76 3.24
CA GLU A 20 10.64 11.98 2.26
C GLU A 20 11.13 13.43 2.14
N GLY A 21 10.34 14.39 2.64
CA GLY A 21 10.69 15.81 2.67
C GLY A 21 10.60 16.53 1.32
N ARG A 22 11.33 17.65 1.21
CA ARG A 22 11.21 18.58 0.08
C ARG A 22 11.58 17.91 -1.25
N GLY A 23 10.74 18.15 -2.27
CA GLY A 23 10.93 17.62 -3.61
C GLY A 23 10.42 16.19 -3.83
N ALA A 24 9.92 15.49 -2.81
CA ALA A 24 9.38 14.14 -2.92
C ALA A 24 8.31 14.01 -4.01
N GLN A 25 7.33 14.93 -4.03
CA GLN A 25 6.29 14.95 -5.06
C GLN A 25 6.87 15.09 -6.48
N VAL A 26 7.91 15.90 -6.66
CA VAL A 26 8.54 16.12 -7.97
C VAL A 26 9.32 14.88 -8.42
N ARG A 27 10.00 14.20 -7.48
CA ARG A 27 10.69 12.93 -7.73
C ARG A 27 9.71 11.81 -8.06
N LEU A 28 8.63 11.69 -7.28
CA LEU A 28 7.57 10.71 -7.53
C LEU A 28 6.95 10.90 -8.91
N ALA A 29 6.57 12.14 -9.27
CA ALA A 29 6.02 12.45 -10.58
C ALA A 29 6.97 12.07 -11.73
N ARG A 30 8.28 12.34 -11.57
CA ARG A 30 9.28 12.00 -12.59
C ARG A 30 9.54 10.51 -12.70
N THR A 31 9.71 9.83 -11.57
CA THR A 31 10.04 8.40 -11.51
C THR A 31 8.90 7.56 -12.08
N GLU A 32 7.66 7.89 -11.69
CA GLU A 32 6.48 7.18 -12.17
C GLU A 32 5.90 7.77 -13.47
N ASN A 33 6.58 8.72 -14.11
CA ASN A 33 6.10 9.39 -15.33
C ASN A 33 4.61 9.81 -15.21
N ILE A 34 4.25 10.40 -14.06
CA ILE A 34 2.92 10.91 -13.77
C ILE A 34 2.94 12.42 -14.01
N ASP A 35 1.93 12.93 -14.71
CA ASP A 35 1.77 14.37 -14.86
C ASP A 35 1.73 15.06 -13.49
N ARG A 36 2.52 16.13 -13.33
CA ARG A 36 2.65 16.85 -12.06
C ARG A 36 1.33 17.46 -11.62
N GLY A 37 0.54 17.98 -12.57
CA GLY A 37 -0.78 18.55 -12.30
C GLY A 37 -1.76 17.48 -11.84
N TYR A 38 -1.73 16.31 -12.48
CA TYR A 38 -2.55 15.16 -12.10
C TYR A 38 -2.19 14.62 -10.71
N LEU A 39 -0.90 14.41 -10.42
CA LEU A 39 -0.45 13.98 -9.08
C LEU A 39 -0.85 15.00 -8.01
N ASN A 40 -0.69 16.29 -8.29
CA ASN A 40 -1.12 17.36 -7.39
C ASN A 40 -2.64 17.35 -7.16
N ALA A 41 -3.43 17.04 -8.18
CA ALA A 41 -4.89 16.92 -8.03
C ALA A 41 -5.28 15.74 -7.14
N ILE A 42 -4.53 14.62 -7.18
CA ILE A 42 -4.73 13.48 -6.28
C ILE A 42 -4.35 13.85 -4.84
N ILE A 43 -3.17 14.44 -4.64
CA ILE A 43 -2.67 14.89 -3.33
C ILE A 43 -3.65 15.85 -2.65
N LYS A 44 -4.22 16.80 -3.41
CA LYS A 44 -5.23 17.75 -2.91
C LYS A 44 -6.64 17.16 -2.79
N GLY A 45 -6.86 15.92 -3.24
CA GLY A 45 -8.18 15.26 -3.24
C GLY A 45 -9.19 15.82 -4.25
N ARG A 46 -8.73 16.56 -5.26
CA ARG A 46 -9.59 17.05 -6.36
C ARG A 46 -9.90 15.96 -7.38
N LYS A 47 -9.07 14.91 -7.45
CA LYS A 47 -9.28 13.73 -8.27
C LYS A 47 -8.95 12.47 -7.45
N PRO A 48 -9.75 11.40 -7.53
CA PRO A 48 -9.48 10.16 -6.80
C PRO A 48 -8.25 9.41 -7.33
N GLY A 49 -7.82 9.70 -8.56
CA GLY A 49 -6.78 8.95 -9.25
C GLY A 49 -7.30 7.63 -9.82
N ALA A 50 -6.80 7.21 -10.98
CA ALA A 50 -7.07 5.87 -11.48
C ALA A 50 -6.35 4.83 -10.61
N GLU A 51 -6.96 3.66 -10.41
CA GLU A 51 -6.40 2.59 -9.57
C GLU A 51 -5.01 2.13 -10.03
N VAL A 52 -4.80 2.06 -11.35
CA VAL A 52 -3.48 1.76 -11.93
C VAL A 52 -2.44 2.78 -11.49
N ILE A 53 -2.79 4.07 -11.45
CA ILE A 53 -1.87 5.13 -11.00
C ILE A 53 -1.65 5.02 -9.49
N ARG A 54 -2.69 4.76 -8.70
CA ARG A 54 -2.56 4.54 -7.26
C ARG A 54 -1.66 3.35 -6.93
N SER A 55 -1.79 2.25 -7.67
CA SER A 55 -0.95 1.05 -7.51
C SER A 55 0.51 1.31 -7.84
N ARG A 56 0.79 2.11 -8.89
CA ARG A 56 2.16 2.52 -9.23
C ARG A 56 2.79 3.43 -8.18
N ILE A 57 2.01 4.38 -7.67
CA ILE A 57 2.45 5.23 -6.56
C ILE A 57 2.75 4.39 -5.32
N ALA A 58 1.92 3.40 -4.98
CA ALA A 58 2.20 2.49 -3.87
C ALA A 58 3.51 1.73 -4.08
N ALA A 59 3.72 1.19 -5.28
CA ALA A 59 4.94 0.46 -5.63
C ALA A 59 6.21 1.32 -5.51
N HIS A 60 6.13 2.64 -5.80
CA HIS A 60 7.24 3.57 -5.60
C HIS A 60 7.76 3.59 -4.15
N PHE A 61 6.85 3.46 -3.18
CA PHE A 61 7.18 3.39 -1.75
C PHE A 61 7.45 1.96 -1.26
N GLY A 62 7.61 1.00 -2.16
CA GLY A 62 7.87 -0.41 -1.81
C GLY A 62 6.67 -1.12 -1.18
N MET A 63 5.45 -0.61 -1.35
CA MET A 63 4.23 -1.17 -0.79
C MET A 63 3.22 -1.58 -1.86
N THR A 64 2.38 -2.54 -1.53
CA THR A 64 1.19 -2.89 -2.30
C THR A 64 0.12 -1.82 -2.15
N TYR A 65 -0.85 -1.82 -3.08
CA TYR A 65 -1.99 -0.92 -3.01
C TYR A 65 -2.79 -1.10 -1.71
N GLU A 66 -3.01 -2.34 -1.29
CA GLU A 66 -3.72 -2.67 -0.05
C GLU A 66 -2.98 -2.20 1.21
N GLU A 67 -1.66 -2.38 1.27
CA GLU A 67 -0.83 -1.86 2.38
C GLU A 67 -0.92 -0.34 2.48
N MET A 68 -0.96 0.36 1.34
CA MET A 68 -1.14 1.81 1.32
C MET A 68 -2.51 2.23 1.86
N LEU A 69 -3.58 1.49 1.53
CA LEU A 69 -4.91 1.74 2.09
C LEU A 69 -4.97 1.44 3.59
N LEU A 70 -4.35 0.36 4.03
CA LEU A 70 -4.25 0.00 5.45
C LEU A 70 -3.52 1.09 6.25
N LEU A 71 -2.39 1.60 5.72
CA LEU A 71 -1.69 2.73 6.31
C LEU A 71 -2.60 3.96 6.40
N GLY A 72 -3.33 4.28 5.34
CA GLY A 72 -4.27 5.39 5.31
C GLY A 72 -5.38 5.26 6.35
N ARG A 73 -5.93 4.06 6.52
CA ARG A 73 -6.94 3.77 7.56
C ARG A 73 -6.37 3.95 8.96
N ARG A 74 -5.16 3.45 9.22
CA ARG A 74 -4.48 3.61 10.52
C ARG A 74 -4.26 5.08 10.87
N LEU A 75 -3.77 5.87 9.90
CA LEU A 75 -3.55 7.31 10.07
C LEU A 75 -4.86 8.08 10.33
N LEU A 76 -5.97 7.65 9.72
CA LEU A 76 -7.30 8.24 9.97
C LEU A 76 -7.92 7.79 11.31
N ALA A 77 -7.58 6.60 11.80
CA ALA A 77 -8.15 6.01 13.01
C ALA A 77 -7.44 6.45 14.31
N GLY A 78 -6.17 6.85 14.24
CA GLY A 78 -5.36 7.19 15.43
C GLY A 78 -4.51 8.44 15.21
N GLY A 79 -5.17 9.59 15.11
CA GLY A 79 -4.52 10.87 14.79
C GLY A 79 -3.29 11.20 15.65
N THR A 80 -2.24 11.64 14.95
CA THR A 80 -1.08 12.44 15.39
C THR A 80 0.05 11.72 16.14
N GLU A 81 1.13 11.41 15.41
CA GLU A 81 2.40 12.09 15.65
C GLU A 81 3.01 12.57 14.31
N ALA A 82 3.65 13.74 14.35
CA ALA A 82 4.34 14.47 13.28
C ALA A 82 3.52 15.43 12.39
N ALA A 83 2.97 16.47 13.02
CA ALA A 83 2.96 17.82 12.43
C ALA A 83 3.46 18.83 13.47
N PRO A 84 4.61 19.51 13.27
CA PRO A 84 5.00 20.60 14.14
C PRO A 84 4.45 21.94 13.62
N GLU A 85 3.99 22.74 14.58
CA GLU A 85 3.74 24.19 14.57
C GLU A 85 2.62 24.78 13.70
N SER A 86 1.51 25.17 14.33
CA SER A 86 1.24 26.62 14.52
C SER A 86 0.15 26.89 15.56
N GLY A 87 0.56 27.39 16.73
CA GLY A 87 -0.14 28.38 17.57
C GLY A 87 -1.42 27.98 18.32
N GLY A 88 -1.36 27.89 19.65
CA GLY A 88 -2.56 27.99 20.50
C GLY A 88 -2.42 27.39 21.90
N THR A 89 -2.04 28.24 22.84
CA THR A 89 -1.76 28.01 24.27
C THR A 89 -2.96 27.53 25.12
N VAL A 90 -2.63 26.76 26.18
CA VAL A 90 -3.26 26.65 27.54
C VAL A 90 -4.18 25.44 27.84
N SER A 91 -3.66 24.58 28.74
CA SER A 91 -4.24 23.87 29.92
C SER A 91 -5.67 23.26 29.83
N ARG A 92 -5.98 22.10 30.41
CA ARG A 92 -5.63 21.62 31.76
C ARG A 92 -6.07 20.14 31.92
N ARG A 93 -5.16 19.33 32.48
CA ARG A 93 -5.28 18.13 33.35
C ARG A 93 -6.69 17.70 33.81
N THR A 94 -6.98 16.39 33.73
CA THR A 94 -7.48 15.43 34.77
C THR A 94 -7.95 14.15 34.08
N GLU A 95 -7.32 12.98 34.29
CA GLU A 95 -7.59 11.99 35.34
C GLU A 95 -8.91 11.18 35.19
N LEU A 96 -8.69 9.85 35.06
CA LEU A 96 -9.41 8.74 35.68
C LEU A 96 -10.76 8.23 35.10
N GLU A 97 -10.70 6.92 34.86
CA GLU A 97 -11.71 5.86 35.05
C GLU A 97 -13.11 5.98 34.41
N GLY A 98 -13.45 4.92 33.67
CA GLY A 98 -14.79 4.67 33.18
C GLY A 98 -14.95 3.24 32.70
N LYS A 99 -14.93 2.30 33.65
CA LYS A 99 -15.32 0.90 33.48
C LYS A 99 -16.77 0.85 32.98
N GLY A 100 -17.01 0.31 31.79
CA GLY A 100 -18.33 0.20 31.19
C GLY A 100 -18.47 -1.07 30.38
N THR A 101 -18.84 -2.14 31.07
CA THR A 101 -19.34 -3.40 30.50
C THR A 101 -20.58 -3.08 29.65
N GLY A 102 -20.55 -3.46 28.38
CA GLY A 102 -21.66 -3.28 27.45
C GLY A 102 -21.60 -4.34 26.35
N GLU A 103 -22.21 -5.48 26.63
CA GLU A 103 -22.50 -6.52 25.65
C GLU A 103 -23.40 -5.98 24.52
N GLY A 104 -23.07 -6.36 23.29
CA GLY A 104 -24.06 -6.56 22.24
C GLY A 104 -24.28 -5.42 21.25
N ARG A 105 -23.47 -5.38 20.18
CA ARG A 105 -23.98 -5.40 18.78
C ARG A 105 -22.83 -5.54 17.80
N GLY A 106 -22.81 -6.70 17.17
CA GLY A 106 -21.69 -7.17 16.37
C GLY A 106 -21.53 -6.50 15.01
N ARG A 107 -20.30 -6.72 14.54
CA ARG A 107 -19.98 -7.23 13.20
C ARG A 107 -19.55 -6.16 12.18
N GLN A 108 -18.44 -5.47 12.47
CA GLN A 108 -17.39 -5.21 11.46
C GLN A 108 -16.08 -4.58 11.98
N GLU A 109 -15.98 -4.20 13.26
CA GLU A 109 -14.78 -3.53 13.82
C GLU A 109 -13.75 -4.50 14.45
N ASP A 110 -14.13 -5.77 14.59
CA ASP A 110 -13.40 -6.75 15.41
C ASP A 110 -12.21 -7.40 14.67
N ALA A 111 -12.22 -7.47 13.34
CA ALA A 111 -11.23 -8.25 12.59
C ALA A 111 -9.78 -7.71 12.72
N GLY A 112 -9.60 -6.40 12.88
CA GLY A 112 -8.28 -5.79 13.03
C GLY A 112 -7.67 -6.01 14.42
N VAL A 113 -8.52 -6.02 15.46
CA VAL A 113 -8.13 -6.33 16.84
C VAL A 113 -7.84 -7.83 16.96
N HIS A 114 -8.73 -8.68 16.40
CA HIS A 114 -8.51 -10.13 16.34
C HIS A 114 -7.26 -10.52 15.55
N LEU A 115 -6.90 -9.80 14.48
CA LEU A 115 -5.66 -10.09 13.74
C LEU A 115 -4.42 -9.75 14.55
N ALA A 116 -4.39 -8.58 15.21
CA ALA A 116 -3.25 -8.19 16.05
C ALA A 116 -3.09 -9.16 17.24
N ASP A 117 -4.20 -9.56 17.86
CA ASP A 117 -4.19 -10.55 18.94
C ASP A 117 -3.82 -11.94 18.45
N SER A 118 -4.25 -12.32 17.24
CA SER A 118 -3.86 -13.60 16.63
C SER A 118 -2.37 -13.61 16.27
N LEU A 119 -1.83 -12.49 15.77
CA LEU A 119 -0.40 -12.34 15.50
C LEU A 119 0.42 -12.39 16.80
N ARG A 120 -0.04 -11.74 17.86
CA ARG A 120 0.61 -11.81 19.18
C ARG A 120 0.62 -13.23 19.73
N LYS A 121 -0.52 -13.94 19.66
CA LYS A 121 -0.60 -15.37 20.04
C LYS A 121 0.30 -16.26 19.20
N ALA A 122 0.39 -16.00 17.89
CA ALA A 122 1.29 -16.74 17.01
C ALA A 122 2.76 -16.51 17.40
N LEU A 123 3.14 -15.27 17.72
CA LEU A 123 4.49 -14.96 18.23
C LEU A 123 4.79 -15.68 19.54
N ASP A 124 3.86 -15.64 20.51
CA ASP A 124 4.01 -16.33 21.79
C ASP A 124 4.20 -17.85 21.59
N ILE A 125 3.45 -18.45 20.65
CA ILE A 125 3.61 -19.87 20.30
C ILE A 125 4.97 -20.13 19.65
N LEU A 126 5.41 -19.29 18.71
CA LEU A 126 6.71 -19.44 18.05
C LEU A 126 7.88 -19.30 19.04
N GLU A 127 7.76 -18.41 20.04
CA GLU A 127 8.76 -18.23 21.09
C GLU A 127 8.78 -19.38 22.10
N SER A 128 7.66 -20.09 22.27
CA SER A 128 7.52 -21.17 23.25
C SER A 128 8.38 -22.42 22.97
N LYS A 129 9.00 -22.54 21.79
CA LYS A 129 9.82 -23.71 21.35
C LYS A 129 9.13 -25.05 21.59
N THR A 130 7.81 -25.09 21.41
CA THR A 130 7.00 -26.29 21.57
C THR A 130 6.85 -27.03 20.24
N LYS A 131 6.36 -28.27 20.25
CA LYS A 131 6.00 -28.97 18.99
C LYS A 131 4.97 -28.18 18.16
N LEU A 132 4.18 -27.32 18.81
CA LEU A 132 3.26 -26.40 18.13
C LEU A 132 4.00 -25.30 17.36
N SER A 133 5.15 -24.83 17.85
CA SER A 133 5.96 -23.84 17.11
C SER A 133 6.51 -24.43 15.82
N GLU A 134 6.96 -25.69 15.84
CA GLU A 134 7.45 -26.39 14.64
C GLU A 134 6.33 -26.52 13.58
N SER A 135 5.14 -26.97 13.99
CA SER A 135 4.00 -27.09 13.07
C SER A 135 3.53 -25.73 12.54
N LEU A 136 3.55 -24.68 13.36
CA LEU A 136 3.17 -23.34 12.93
C LEU A 136 4.18 -22.75 11.94
N VAL A 137 5.49 -22.99 12.13
CA VAL A 137 6.53 -22.62 11.16
C VAL A 137 6.30 -23.32 9.82
N GLU A 138 6.02 -24.63 9.83
CA GLU A 138 5.76 -25.38 8.60
C GLU A 138 4.58 -24.79 7.80
N VAL A 139 3.47 -24.48 8.48
CA VAL A 139 2.30 -23.86 7.85
C VAL A 139 2.63 -22.48 7.27
N ILE A 140 3.38 -21.65 8.02
CA ILE A 140 3.79 -20.32 7.54
C ILE A 140 4.70 -20.45 6.32
N THR A 141 5.65 -21.39 6.33
CA THR A 141 6.57 -21.63 5.22
C THR A 141 5.83 -22.09 3.97
N VAL A 142 4.96 -23.10 4.07
CA VAL A 142 4.16 -23.59 2.93
C VAL A 142 3.31 -22.47 2.33
N TYR A 143 2.69 -21.64 3.18
CA TYR A 143 1.90 -20.52 2.72
C TYR A 143 2.74 -19.43 2.04
N HIS A 144 3.92 -19.13 2.58
CA HIS A 144 4.86 -18.19 1.98
C HIS A 144 5.39 -18.69 0.63
N GLU A 145 5.71 -19.98 0.50
CA GLU A 145 6.12 -20.61 -0.75
C GLU A 145 5.00 -20.54 -1.81
N ALA A 146 3.75 -20.80 -1.43
CA ALA A 146 2.62 -20.68 -2.34
C ALA A 146 2.42 -19.24 -2.85
N LEU A 147 2.57 -18.24 -1.96
CA LEU A 147 2.47 -16.82 -2.34
C LEU A 147 3.60 -16.36 -3.26
N THR A 148 4.82 -16.81 -2.99
CA THR A 148 5.99 -16.47 -3.81
C THR A 148 5.96 -17.15 -5.17
N ALA A 149 5.60 -18.43 -5.24
CA ALA A 149 5.42 -19.14 -6.49
C ALA A 149 4.35 -18.50 -7.40
N GLY A 150 3.23 -18.03 -6.84
CA GLY A 150 2.22 -17.31 -7.60
C GLY A 150 2.70 -15.97 -8.16
N ARG A 151 3.55 -15.26 -7.39
CA ARG A 151 4.17 -13.99 -7.82
C ARG A 151 5.16 -14.22 -8.96
N ASP A 152 5.95 -15.28 -8.89
CA ASP A 152 6.93 -15.63 -9.92
C ASP A 152 6.23 -16.06 -11.22
N GLN A 153 5.16 -16.85 -11.14
CA GLN A 153 4.31 -17.17 -12.30
C GLN A 153 3.68 -15.92 -12.93
N GLN A 154 3.28 -14.95 -12.11
CA GLN A 154 2.76 -13.67 -12.60
C GLN A 154 3.84 -12.82 -13.28
N LEU A 155 5.08 -12.88 -12.79
CA LEU A 155 6.22 -12.21 -13.42
C LEU A 155 6.58 -12.88 -14.75
N ASP A 156 6.62 -14.20 -14.80
CA ASP A 156 6.90 -14.97 -16.03
C ASP A 156 5.87 -14.74 -17.13
N THR A 157 4.59 -14.74 -16.78
CA THR A 157 3.51 -14.43 -17.74
C THR A 157 3.63 -13.00 -18.29
N ARG A 158 4.00 -12.05 -17.43
CA ARG A 158 4.28 -10.66 -17.86
C ARG A 158 5.52 -10.56 -18.73
N LEU A 159 6.58 -11.31 -18.42
CA LEU A 159 7.82 -11.34 -19.19
C LEU A 159 7.56 -11.85 -20.62
N ARG A 160 6.85 -12.97 -20.76
CA ARG A 160 6.47 -13.54 -22.07
C ARG A 160 5.60 -12.58 -22.88
N ALA A 161 4.66 -11.89 -22.24
CA ALA A 161 3.84 -10.88 -22.91
C ALA A 161 4.67 -9.68 -23.40
N LEU A 162 5.73 -9.31 -22.68
CA LEU A 162 6.69 -8.29 -23.10
C LEU A 162 7.56 -8.75 -24.26
N GLU A 163 8.10 -9.97 -24.21
CA GLU A 163 8.89 -10.57 -25.28
C GLU A 163 8.12 -10.61 -26.61
N GLU A 164 6.85 -11.03 -26.56
CA GLU A 164 5.99 -11.09 -27.73
C GLU A 164 5.72 -9.70 -28.32
N ARG A 165 5.53 -8.68 -27.48
CA ARG A 165 5.41 -7.29 -27.94
C ARG A 165 6.69 -6.78 -28.60
N VAL A 166 7.86 -7.11 -28.04
CA VAL A 166 9.15 -6.75 -28.63
C VAL A 166 9.33 -7.40 -30.00
N ARG A 167 8.94 -8.68 -30.12
CA ARG A 167 8.97 -9.41 -31.39
C ARG A 167 8.06 -8.75 -32.44
N GLN A 168 6.82 -8.43 -32.09
CA GLN A 168 5.89 -7.74 -33.00
C GLN A 168 6.40 -6.36 -33.42
N MET A 169 7.05 -5.61 -32.53
CA MET A 169 7.69 -4.35 -32.90
C MET A 169 8.86 -4.55 -33.86
N ALA A 170 9.71 -5.55 -33.63
CA ALA A 170 10.82 -5.88 -34.52
C ALA A 170 10.33 -6.29 -35.93
N GLU A 171 9.27 -7.08 -36.02
CA GLU A 171 8.66 -7.48 -37.29
C GLU A 171 8.05 -6.29 -38.05
N ARG A 172 7.39 -5.35 -37.35
CA ARG A 172 6.86 -4.11 -37.96
C ARG A 172 7.96 -3.20 -38.47
N LEU A 173 9.09 -3.11 -37.78
CA LEU A 173 10.27 -2.34 -38.22
C LEU A 173 10.94 -3.00 -39.45
N ALA A 174 11.01 -4.34 -39.48
CA ALA A 174 11.51 -5.09 -40.64
C ALA A 174 10.59 -4.98 -41.87
N ALA A 175 9.27 -4.91 -41.67
CA ALA A 175 8.30 -4.69 -42.75
C ALA A 175 8.36 -3.25 -43.31
N GLY A 176 8.53 -2.25 -42.43
CA GLY A 176 8.61 -0.84 -42.83
C GLY A 176 9.87 -0.47 -43.63
N THR A 177 10.96 -1.21 -43.49
CA THR A 177 12.22 -0.96 -44.22
C THR A 177 12.23 -1.54 -45.64
N LYS A 178 11.41 -2.57 -45.93
CA LYS A 178 11.27 -3.14 -47.28
C LYS A 178 10.45 -2.27 -48.24
N GLY A 179 9.60 -1.38 -47.74
CA GLY A 179 8.77 -0.48 -48.57
C GLY A 179 9.49 0.77 -49.11
N ARG A 180 10.69 1.08 -48.63
CA ARG A 180 11.37 2.36 -48.91
C ARG A 180 12.47 2.28 -49.99
N LYS A 181 12.66 1.12 -50.62
CA LYS A 181 13.65 0.88 -51.70
C LYS A 181 13.06 0.84 -53.13
N LYS A 182 11.78 1.20 -53.29
CA LYS A 182 11.14 1.39 -54.60
C LYS A 182 10.41 2.73 -54.63
N SER A 183 11.16 3.82 -54.64
CA SER A 183 10.70 5.10 -55.19
C SER A 183 11.89 5.99 -55.49
#